data_AF-M1W4R1-F1
#
_entry.id   AF-M1W4R1-F1
#
_cell.length_a   1.000
_cell.length_b   1.000
_cell.length_c   1.000
_cell.angle_alpha   90.00
_cell.angle_beta   90.00
_cell.angle_gamma   90.00
#
_symmetry.space_group_name_H-M   'P 1'
#
loop_
_entity.id
_entity.type
_entity.pdbx_description
1 polymer ?
#
loop_
_entity_poly.entity_id
_entity_poly.type
_entity_poly.pdbx_seq_one_letter_code
_entity_poly.pdbx_strand_id
1 'polypeptide(L)'
;MSTLSTILFLALGLFLALGASVSALVVLEPTTGLFVPSWDVAIEPGQDDSDKVVVNGTIQQVDAFMEANYPGWSAKFANFTSSHSAPAKRAPEWRTKKAIECNLLLDQGRTSAILEGIDYLRRISKDRHPRNGPGPRSCGRVSCSWDGVIVWCNDGDKPKTVDSFSEIAAGAASVVKNCAMNGLAPLVSGHVWFFGNWSVIAGKWRCDDEWELPSTGH
;
A
#
# COMPACT_ATOMS: atom_id res chain seq x y z
N MET A 1 64.60 20.22 -54.03
CA MET A 1 65.80 19.92 -53.20
C MET A 1 65.50 20.51 -51.82
N SER A 2 65.52 19.82 -50.67
CA SER A 2 65.60 18.39 -50.29
C SER A 2 65.33 18.34 -48.77
N THR A 3 64.78 17.31 -48.13
CA THR A 3 64.32 15.95 -48.53
C THR A 3 63.36 15.43 -47.45
N LEU A 4 62.49 14.47 -47.76
CA LEU A 4 61.73 13.73 -46.73
C LEU A 4 62.65 12.81 -45.92
N SER A 5 62.41 12.70 -44.61
CA SER A 5 62.55 11.41 -43.94
C SER A 5 61.67 11.30 -42.69
N THR A 6 60.89 10.23 -42.68
CA THR A 6 60.01 9.72 -41.63
C THR A 6 60.68 9.50 -40.28
N ILE A 7 59.96 9.75 -39.18
CA ILE A 7 59.72 8.74 -38.13
C ILE A 7 58.33 8.97 -37.52
N LEU A 8 57.57 7.88 -37.45
CA LEU A 8 56.21 7.79 -36.92
C LEU A 8 56.28 7.45 -35.43
N PHE A 9 55.85 8.36 -34.54
CA PHE A 9 55.53 7.99 -33.15
C PHE A 9 54.02 8.13 -32.92
N LEU A 10 53.36 6.98 -32.91
CA LEU A 10 51.95 6.82 -32.54
C LEU A 10 51.76 7.12 -31.05
N ALA A 11 51.50 8.39 -30.72
CA ALA A 11 50.88 8.74 -29.46
C ALA A 11 49.39 8.41 -29.52
N LEU A 12 49.05 7.13 -29.31
CA LEU A 12 47.67 6.67 -29.17
C LEU A 12 47.11 7.12 -27.81
N GLY A 13 46.94 8.44 -27.66
CA GLY A 13 46.35 9.07 -26.49
C GLY A 13 44.87 8.71 -26.40
N LEU A 14 44.58 7.68 -25.61
CA LEU A 14 43.24 7.15 -25.39
C LEU A 14 42.31 8.28 -24.89
N PHE A 15 41.48 8.81 -25.79
CA PHE A 15 40.37 9.67 -25.38
C PHE A 15 39.39 8.83 -24.58
N LEU A 16 39.53 8.89 -23.25
CA LEU A 16 38.51 8.44 -22.31
C LEU A 16 37.27 9.30 -22.55
N ALA A 17 36.39 8.81 -23.40
CA ALA A 17 35.03 9.30 -23.47
C ALA A 17 34.41 9.06 -22.09
N LEU A 18 34.24 10.12 -21.31
CA LEU A 18 33.26 10.15 -20.23
C LEU A 18 31.88 10.13 -20.89
N GLY A 19 31.54 8.97 -21.45
CA GLY A 19 30.14 8.57 -21.51
C GLY A 19 29.69 8.54 -20.07
N ALA A 20 28.86 9.51 -19.69
CA ALA A 20 28.10 9.43 -18.45
C ALA A 20 27.22 8.19 -18.60
N SER A 21 27.71 7.06 -18.11
CA SER A 21 26.88 5.90 -17.86
C SER A 21 25.81 6.39 -16.92
N VAL A 22 24.61 6.59 -17.45
CA VAL A 22 23.41 6.53 -16.63
C VAL A 22 23.46 5.15 -16.04
N SER A 23 23.98 5.04 -14.82
CA SER A 23 23.71 3.92 -13.95
C SER A 23 22.20 3.92 -13.84
N ALA A 24 21.56 3.08 -14.66
CA ALA A 24 20.21 2.63 -14.36
C ALA A 24 20.30 2.22 -12.90
N LEU A 25 19.55 2.92 -12.04
CA LEU A 25 19.48 2.53 -10.66
C LEU A 25 18.84 1.15 -10.71
N VAL A 26 19.67 0.12 -10.60
CA VAL A 26 19.21 -1.22 -10.28
C VAL A 26 18.69 -1.07 -8.87
N VAL A 27 17.41 -0.66 -8.79
CA VAL A 27 16.59 -0.78 -7.61
C VAL A 27 16.79 -2.23 -7.20
N LEU A 28 17.42 -2.43 -6.04
CA LEU A 28 17.60 -3.77 -5.50
C LEU A 28 16.24 -4.46 -5.60
N GLU A 29 16.21 -5.64 -6.22
CA GLU A 29 15.05 -6.51 -6.09
C GLU A 29 14.74 -6.62 -4.60
N PRO A 30 13.49 -6.39 -4.15
CA PRO A 30 13.18 -6.43 -2.73
C PRO A 30 13.54 -7.83 -2.18
N THR A 31 14.66 -7.91 -1.47
CA THR A 31 15.17 -9.17 -0.89
C THR A 31 14.36 -9.63 0.32
N THR A 32 13.21 -8.99 0.56
CA THR A 32 12.29 -9.26 1.67
C THR A 32 10.86 -9.15 1.18
N GLY A 33 9.94 -9.91 1.79
CA GLY A 33 8.55 -10.07 1.34
C GLY A 33 7.63 -8.86 1.49
N LEU A 34 8.19 -7.66 1.73
CA LEU A 34 7.43 -6.43 1.88
C LEU A 34 7.14 -5.80 0.51
N PHE A 35 6.00 -6.18 -0.07
CA PHE A 35 5.46 -5.59 -1.30
C PHE A 35 5.39 -4.05 -1.20
N VAL A 36 6.09 -3.36 -2.10
CA VAL A 36 5.88 -1.93 -2.35
C VAL A 36 4.59 -1.77 -3.15
N PRO A 37 3.52 -1.17 -2.59
CA PRO A 37 2.27 -1.06 -3.32
C PRO A 37 2.37 -0.09 -4.50
N SER A 38 1.77 -0.50 -5.60
CA SER A 38 1.53 0.30 -6.80
C SER A 38 0.12 0.87 -6.77
N TRP A 39 -0.01 2.14 -7.12
CA TRP A 39 -1.23 2.94 -7.01
C TRP A 39 -1.58 3.53 -8.36
N ASP A 40 -2.76 3.22 -8.87
CA ASP A 40 -3.34 3.90 -10.02
C ASP A 40 -3.98 5.21 -9.51
N VAL A 41 -3.25 6.33 -9.57
CA VAL A 41 -3.65 7.62 -8.98
C VAL A 41 -4.19 8.57 -10.06
N ALA A 42 -5.43 9.03 -9.90
CA ALA A 42 -6.03 10.03 -10.78
C ALA A 42 -5.34 11.40 -10.64
N ILE A 43 -5.05 12.04 -11.77
CA ILE A 43 -4.46 13.39 -11.83
C ILE A 43 -5.51 14.46 -11.48
N GLU A 44 -6.75 14.28 -11.92
CA GLU A 44 -7.87 15.18 -11.65
C GLU A 44 -9.03 14.43 -10.98
N PRO A 45 -9.76 15.04 -10.02
CA PRO A 45 -10.83 14.37 -9.29
C PRO A 45 -12.14 14.33 -10.08
N GLY A 46 -12.96 13.29 -9.83
CA GLY A 46 -14.37 13.28 -10.22
C GLY A 46 -14.70 12.87 -11.66
N GLN A 47 -13.75 12.30 -12.40
CA GLN A 47 -13.99 11.65 -13.69
C GLN A 47 -13.46 10.22 -13.66
N ASP A 48 -14.33 9.24 -13.94
CA ASP A 48 -13.96 7.82 -14.00
C ASP A 48 -12.87 7.55 -15.06
N ASP A 49 -12.90 8.34 -16.15
CA ASP A 49 -11.96 8.35 -17.28
C ASP A 49 -10.81 9.38 -17.13
N SER A 50 -10.58 9.92 -15.93
CA SER A 50 -9.43 10.81 -15.67
C SER A 50 -8.10 10.10 -15.96
N ASP A 51 -7.11 10.86 -16.47
CA ASP A 51 -5.74 10.37 -16.63
C ASP A 51 -5.18 9.90 -15.28
N LYS A 52 -4.54 8.72 -15.29
CA LYS A 52 -4.00 8.05 -14.11
C LYS A 52 -2.51 7.81 -14.25
N VAL A 53 -1.77 8.01 -13.17
CA VAL A 53 -0.36 7.64 -13.06
C VAL A 53 -0.18 6.45 -12.12
N VAL A 54 0.68 5.52 -12.51
CA VAL A 54 1.12 4.43 -11.64
C VAL A 54 2.25 4.96 -10.76
N VAL A 55 1.98 5.09 -9.47
CA VAL A 55 3.00 5.49 -8.47
C VAL A 55 3.33 4.28 -7.60
N ASN A 56 4.60 4.09 -7.25
CA ASN A 56 5.04 3.02 -6.35
C ASN A 56 5.54 3.63 -5.04
N GLY A 57 5.12 3.10 -3.89
CA GLY A 57 5.59 3.56 -2.58
C GLY A 57 4.55 3.43 -1.47
N THR A 58 4.86 3.90 -0.26
CA THR A 58 3.85 4.11 0.79
C THR A 58 2.86 5.21 0.39
N ILE A 59 1.70 5.29 1.04
CA ILE A 59 0.72 6.34 0.77
C ILE A 59 1.32 7.76 0.94
N GLN A 60 2.27 7.95 1.87
CA GLN A 60 2.99 9.20 2.07
C GLN A 60 3.99 9.49 0.94
N GLN A 61 4.65 8.46 0.39
CA GLN A 61 5.53 8.61 -0.78
C GLN A 61 4.71 8.94 -2.03
N VAL A 62 3.51 8.37 -2.17
CA VAL A 62 2.55 8.74 -3.21
C VAL A 62 2.09 10.18 -3.05
N ASP A 63 1.74 10.61 -1.84
CA ASP A 63 1.35 12.00 -1.57
C ASP A 63 2.46 12.99 -1.94
N ALA A 64 3.69 12.72 -1.51
CA ALA A 64 4.85 13.53 -1.84
C ALA A 64 5.12 13.55 -3.36
N PHE A 65 4.97 12.41 -4.05
CA PHE A 65 5.11 12.33 -5.50
C PHE A 65 4.03 13.14 -6.21
N MET A 66 2.76 13.00 -5.82
CA MET A 66 1.65 13.68 -6.47
C MET A 66 1.71 15.19 -6.25
N GLU A 67 1.99 15.67 -5.03
CA GLU A 67 2.09 17.11 -4.78
C GLU A 67 3.32 17.74 -5.45
N ALA A 68 4.43 16.99 -5.61
CA ALA A 68 5.62 17.47 -6.30
C ALA A 68 5.45 17.54 -7.83
N ASN A 69 4.75 16.58 -8.44
CA ASN A 69 4.56 16.51 -9.90
C ASN A 69 3.26 17.17 -10.38
N TYR A 70 2.27 17.33 -9.49
CA TYR A 70 0.97 17.96 -9.74
C TYR A 70 0.63 18.95 -8.62
N PRO A 71 1.24 20.14 -8.57
CA PRO A 71 1.05 21.08 -7.46
C PRO A 71 -0.42 21.48 -7.24
N GLY A 72 -0.85 21.50 -5.98
CA GLY A 72 -2.23 21.75 -5.57
C GLY A 72 -3.18 20.54 -5.67
N TRP A 73 -2.68 19.37 -6.06
CA TRP A 73 -3.45 18.14 -6.18
C TRP A 73 -4.16 17.75 -4.87
N SER A 74 -3.46 17.83 -3.74
CA SER A 74 -4.05 17.53 -2.42
C SER A 74 -5.28 18.41 -2.12
N ALA A 75 -5.21 19.70 -2.43
CA ALA A 75 -6.31 20.65 -2.22
C ALA A 75 -7.51 20.38 -3.15
N LYS A 76 -7.26 20.03 -4.42
CA LYS A 76 -8.32 19.66 -5.38
C LYS A 76 -9.13 18.46 -4.88
N PHE A 77 -8.46 17.39 -4.46
CA PHE A 77 -9.12 16.15 -4.01
C PHE A 77 -9.82 16.32 -2.65
N ALA A 78 -9.32 17.16 -1.75
CA ALA A 78 -9.99 17.53 -0.50
C ALA A 78 -11.31 18.31 -0.74
N ASN A 79 -11.33 19.19 -1.73
CA ASN A 79 -12.54 19.93 -2.12
C ASN A 79 -13.58 19.01 -2.78
N PHE A 80 -13.14 18.08 -3.65
CA PHE A 80 -14.05 17.16 -4.33
C PHE A 80 -14.73 16.15 -3.37
N THR A 81 -13.97 15.60 -2.42
CA THR A 81 -14.50 14.65 -1.41
C THR A 81 -15.59 15.23 -0.52
N SER A 82 -15.62 16.55 -0.36
CA SER A 82 -16.65 17.26 0.41
C SER A 82 -18.01 17.36 -0.31
N SER A 83 -18.08 17.01 -1.60
CA SER A 83 -19.23 17.28 -2.49
C SER A 83 -20.00 16.03 -2.97
N HIS A 84 -19.49 14.80 -2.78
CA HIS A 84 -20.04 13.60 -3.42
C HIS A 84 -20.38 12.46 -2.44
N SER A 85 -21.62 12.46 -1.93
CA SER A 85 -22.21 11.34 -1.20
C SER A 85 -23.24 10.58 -2.05
N ALA A 86 -22.80 9.50 -2.72
CA ALA A 86 -23.70 8.65 -3.50
C ALA A 86 -24.64 7.79 -2.60
N PRO A 87 -25.89 7.49 -3.04
CA PRO A 87 -26.82 6.67 -2.25
C PRO A 87 -26.41 5.20 -2.13
N ALA A 88 -26.71 4.58 -0.98
CA ALA A 88 -26.36 3.19 -0.72
C ALA A 88 -27.20 2.18 -1.53
N LYS A 89 -26.58 1.55 -2.53
CA LYS A 89 -27.05 0.27 -3.09
C LYS A 89 -26.66 -0.89 -2.15
N ARG A 90 -27.32 -2.05 -2.27
CA ARG A 90 -26.91 -3.27 -1.53
C ARG A 90 -25.43 -3.57 -1.80
N ALA A 91 -24.67 -3.86 -0.74
CA ALA A 91 -23.26 -4.20 -0.86
C ALA A 91 -23.09 -5.46 -1.76
N PRO A 92 -22.17 -5.43 -2.74
CA PRO A 92 -21.83 -6.62 -3.53
C PRO A 92 -21.37 -7.79 -2.65
N GLU A 93 -21.64 -9.02 -3.10
CA GLU A 93 -21.32 -10.26 -2.37
C GLU A 93 -19.85 -10.35 -1.94
N TRP A 94 -18.93 -9.80 -2.73
CA TRP A 94 -17.50 -9.80 -2.39
C TRP A 94 -17.14 -9.04 -1.10
N ARG A 95 -18.03 -8.17 -0.60
CA ARG A 95 -17.94 -7.45 0.69
C ARG A 95 -18.68 -8.16 1.83
N THR A 96 -19.40 -9.24 1.54
CA THR A 96 -20.04 -10.06 2.56
C THR A 96 -18.97 -10.83 3.34
N LYS A 97 -19.06 -10.79 4.67
CA LYS A 97 -18.18 -11.56 5.56
C LYS A 97 -18.48 -13.05 5.42
N LYS A 98 -17.43 -13.83 5.19
CA LYS A 98 -17.45 -15.30 5.12
C LYS A 98 -17.23 -15.93 6.49
N ALA A 99 -16.23 -15.45 7.22
CA ALA A 99 -15.85 -15.95 8.54
C ALA A 99 -15.14 -14.85 9.35
N ILE A 100 -15.05 -15.03 10.66
CA ILE A 100 -14.25 -14.20 11.56
C ILE A 100 -13.74 -15.05 12.72
N GLU A 101 -12.45 -14.94 13.02
CA GLU A 101 -11.80 -15.64 14.13
C GLU A 101 -11.04 -14.63 14.99
N CYS A 102 -11.10 -14.80 16.30
CA CYS A 102 -10.48 -13.91 17.28
C CYS A 102 -9.23 -14.55 17.88
N ASN A 103 -8.21 -13.74 18.17
CA ASN A 103 -6.91 -14.19 18.67
C ASN A 103 -6.17 -15.15 17.71
N LEU A 104 -6.23 -14.85 16.41
CA LEU A 104 -5.55 -15.61 15.36
C LEU A 104 -4.43 -14.77 14.72
N LEU A 105 -3.31 -15.42 14.40
CA LEU A 105 -2.08 -14.88 13.79
C LEU A 105 -1.30 -13.85 14.63
N LEU A 106 -1.98 -12.93 15.31
CA LEU A 106 -1.37 -11.82 16.04
C LEU A 106 -1.70 -11.86 17.54
N ASP A 107 -0.76 -11.37 18.34
CA ASP A 107 -1.00 -10.96 19.73
C ASP A 107 -2.10 -9.89 19.81
N GLN A 108 -2.68 -9.71 21.00
CA GLN A 108 -3.71 -8.69 21.21
C GLN A 108 -3.10 -7.28 21.28
N GLY A 109 -3.53 -6.40 20.36
CA GLY A 109 -3.16 -4.98 20.31
C GLY A 109 -4.12 -4.10 21.10
N ARG A 110 -3.73 -2.86 21.40
CA ARG A 110 -4.64 -1.88 22.03
C ARG A 110 -5.78 -1.54 21.08
N THR A 111 -7.02 -1.76 21.49
CA THR A 111 -8.19 -1.46 20.66
C THR A 111 -8.26 0.02 20.27
N SER A 112 -7.77 0.94 21.11
CA SER A 112 -7.69 2.37 20.78
C SER A 112 -6.80 2.67 19.56
N ALA A 113 -5.66 1.97 19.42
CA ALA A 113 -4.76 2.14 18.27
C ALA A 113 -5.38 1.56 16.98
N ILE A 114 -6.12 0.45 17.09
CA ILE A 114 -6.87 -0.10 15.96
C ILE A 114 -8.01 0.84 15.53
N LEU A 115 -8.71 1.47 16.48
CA LEU A 115 -9.74 2.48 16.20
C LEU A 115 -9.14 3.73 15.54
N GLU A 116 -7.98 4.21 16.01
CA GLU A 116 -7.24 5.31 15.37
C GLU A 116 -6.87 4.97 13.91
N GLY A 117 -6.35 3.76 13.67
CA GLY A 117 -6.07 3.26 12.32
C GLY A 117 -7.33 3.15 11.44
N ILE A 118 -8.45 2.66 11.98
CA ILE A 118 -9.75 2.61 11.29
C ILE A 118 -10.20 4.01 10.87
N ASP A 119 -10.10 5.00 11.76
CA ASP A 119 -10.54 6.37 11.48
C ASP A 119 -9.60 7.12 10.54
N TYR A 120 -8.30 6.81 10.54
CA TYR A 120 -7.36 7.25 9.51
C TYR A 120 -7.76 6.69 8.13
N LEU A 121 -7.95 5.38 8.01
CA LEU A 121 -8.32 4.71 6.74
C LEU A 121 -9.65 5.21 6.16
N ARG A 122 -10.61 5.60 7.01
CA ARG A 122 -11.89 6.22 6.61
C ARG A 122 -11.76 7.63 6.05
N ARG A 123 -10.71 8.38 6.41
CA ARG A 123 -10.48 9.76 5.94
C ARG A 123 -9.72 9.82 4.61
N ILE A 124 -9.11 8.72 4.18
CA ILE A 124 -8.47 8.64 2.86
C ILE A 124 -9.55 8.76 1.78
N SER A 125 -9.32 9.61 0.76
CA SER A 125 -10.29 9.82 -0.32
C SER A 125 -10.72 8.50 -0.97
N LYS A 126 -12.01 8.41 -1.31
CA LYS A 126 -12.59 7.28 -2.05
C LYS A 126 -12.02 7.15 -3.47
N ASP A 127 -11.48 8.22 -4.03
CA ASP A 127 -10.82 8.18 -5.35
C ASP A 127 -9.50 7.37 -5.30
N ARG A 128 -8.99 7.06 -4.09
CA ARG A 128 -7.83 6.20 -3.89
C ARG A 128 -8.24 4.75 -3.68
N HIS A 129 -7.93 3.96 -4.69
CA HIS A 129 -8.27 2.56 -4.80
C HIS A 129 -7.04 1.71 -4.40
N PRO A 130 -6.95 1.20 -3.16
CA PRO A 130 -5.81 0.38 -2.75
C PRO A 130 -5.81 -0.94 -3.54
N ARG A 131 -4.62 -1.30 -4.03
CA ARG A 131 -4.36 -2.49 -4.85
C ARG A 131 -3.33 -3.39 -4.17
N ASN A 132 -3.54 -4.69 -4.31
CA ASN A 132 -2.69 -5.74 -3.75
C ASN A 132 -2.34 -6.77 -4.84
N GLY A 133 -1.15 -7.36 -4.75
CA GLY A 133 -0.67 -8.38 -5.69
C GLY A 133 -1.52 -9.64 -5.66
N PRO A 134 -1.34 -10.57 -6.63
CA PRO A 134 -2.00 -11.87 -6.59
C PRO A 134 -1.53 -12.63 -5.34
N GLY A 135 -2.46 -13.30 -4.68
CA GLY A 135 -2.20 -14.20 -3.56
C GLY A 135 -1.89 -15.64 -4.01
N PRO A 136 -2.03 -16.64 -3.11
CA PRO A 136 -2.64 -16.53 -1.78
C PRO A 136 -1.79 -15.73 -0.78
N ARG A 137 -2.45 -15.10 0.20
CA ARG A 137 -1.83 -14.37 1.31
C ARG A 137 -0.85 -13.25 0.91
N SER A 138 -1.09 -12.58 -0.22
CA SER A 138 -0.40 -11.32 -0.51
C SER A 138 -0.93 -10.27 0.46
N CYS A 139 -0.15 -9.89 1.47
CA CYS A 139 -0.60 -9.07 2.60
C CYS A 139 0.18 -7.76 2.70
N GLY A 140 -0.54 -6.65 2.88
CA GLY A 140 0.03 -5.32 3.06
C GLY A 140 -0.40 -4.69 4.39
N ARG A 141 0.55 -4.11 5.12
CA ARG A 141 0.31 -3.31 6.32
C ARG A 141 -0.30 -1.96 5.91
N VAL A 142 -1.59 -1.76 6.18
CA VAL A 142 -2.31 -0.53 5.78
C VAL A 142 -2.35 0.53 6.87
N SER A 143 -2.15 0.15 8.13
CA SER A 143 -2.01 1.07 9.26
C SER A 143 -1.17 0.43 10.36
N CYS A 144 -0.33 1.22 11.03
CA CYS A 144 0.35 0.82 12.26
C CYS A 144 0.60 2.03 13.14
N SER A 145 0.19 1.98 14.41
CA SER A 145 0.50 2.98 15.43
C SER A 145 0.46 2.34 16.81
N TRP A 146 1.32 2.74 17.75
CA TRP A 146 1.32 2.23 19.13
C TRP A 146 1.33 0.68 19.25
N ASP A 147 2.09 0.02 18.37
CA ASP A 147 2.11 -1.43 18.14
C ASP A 147 0.75 -2.08 17.77
N GLY A 148 -0.29 -1.29 17.49
CA GLY A 148 -1.55 -1.75 16.91
C GLY A 148 -1.49 -1.70 15.39
N VAL A 149 -1.79 -2.81 14.72
CA VAL A 149 -1.68 -2.95 13.26
C VAL A 149 -3.02 -3.29 12.60
N ILE A 150 -3.20 -2.80 11.38
CA ILE A 150 -4.23 -3.28 10.45
C ILE A 150 -3.52 -3.75 9.17
N VAL A 151 -3.83 -4.98 8.76
CA VAL A 151 -3.26 -5.64 7.59
C VAL A 151 -4.38 -6.07 6.66
N TRP A 152 -4.18 -5.84 5.37
CA TRP A 152 -5.10 -6.27 4.31
C TRP A 152 -4.43 -7.36 3.47
N CYS A 153 -5.10 -8.49 3.32
CA CYS A 153 -4.62 -9.63 2.55
C CYS A 153 -5.51 -9.90 1.32
N ASN A 154 -4.88 -10.15 0.19
CA ASN A 154 -5.50 -10.78 -0.98
C ASN A 154 -5.24 -12.29 -0.93
N ASP A 155 -6.33 -13.06 -0.90
CA ASP A 155 -6.32 -14.51 -0.83
C ASP A 155 -6.67 -15.14 -2.19
N GLY A 156 -6.98 -14.33 -3.22
CA GLY A 156 -7.26 -14.77 -4.58
C GLY A 156 -6.02 -14.83 -5.48
N ASP A 157 -6.10 -15.63 -6.55
CA ASP A 157 -5.07 -15.87 -7.57
C ASP A 157 -4.74 -14.66 -8.47
N LYS A 158 -5.55 -13.60 -8.40
CA LYS A 158 -5.44 -12.40 -9.25
C LYS A 158 -5.19 -11.15 -8.41
N PRO A 159 -4.51 -10.13 -8.96
CA PRO A 159 -4.42 -8.83 -8.30
C PRO A 159 -5.79 -8.31 -7.88
N LYS A 160 -5.86 -7.67 -6.72
CA LYS A 160 -7.13 -7.19 -6.17
C LYS A 160 -7.05 -5.70 -5.88
N THR A 161 -8.06 -4.99 -6.36
CA THR A 161 -8.36 -3.60 -6.00
C THR A 161 -9.68 -3.59 -5.26
N VAL A 162 -9.82 -2.74 -4.24
CA VAL A 162 -11.12 -2.45 -3.59
C VAL A 162 -11.47 -0.97 -3.77
N ASP A 163 -12.77 -0.66 -3.79
CA ASP A 163 -13.30 0.69 -4.07
C ASP A 163 -12.66 1.80 -3.22
N SER A 164 -12.28 1.52 -1.98
CA SER A 164 -11.59 2.48 -1.11
C SER A 164 -11.00 1.81 0.13
N PHE A 165 -10.11 2.52 0.82
CA PHE A 165 -9.64 2.14 2.16
C PHE A 165 -10.76 2.03 3.21
N SER A 166 -11.93 2.64 3.00
CA SER A 166 -13.09 2.49 3.89
C SER A 166 -13.62 1.05 3.93
N GLU A 167 -13.45 0.27 2.85
CA GLU A 167 -13.80 -1.17 2.84
C GLU A 167 -12.88 -1.97 3.76
N ILE A 168 -11.58 -1.66 3.75
CA ILE A 168 -10.57 -2.28 4.64
C ILE A 168 -10.85 -1.86 6.10
N ALA A 169 -11.18 -0.58 6.32
CA ALA A 169 -11.58 -0.07 7.63
C ALA A 169 -12.87 -0.73 8.16
N ALA A 170 -13.82 -1.10 7.30
CA ALA A 170 -15.02 -1.86 7.67
C ALA A 170 -14.69 -3.31 8.09
N GLY A 171 -13.66 -3.92 7.49
CA GLY A 171 -13.08 -5.18 7.94
C GLY A 171 -12.44 -5.06 9.33
N ALA A 172 -11.56 -4.10 9.55
CA ALA A 172 -10.93 -3.87 10.85
C ALA A 172 -11.98 -3.52 11.94
N ALA A 173 -12.99 -2.71 11.62
CA ALA A 173 -14.11 -2.43 12.51
C ALA A 173 -14.96 -3.68 12.82
N SER A 174 -15.03 -4.65 11.89
CA SER A 174 -15.63 -5.95 12.17
C SER A 174 -14.77 -6.78 13.12
N VAL A 175 -13.44 -6.74 13.03
CA VAL A 175 -12.56 -7.38 14.02
C VAL A 175 -12.78 -6.77 15.40
N VAL A 176 -12.70 -5.44 15.53
CA VAL A 176 -12.96 -4.74 16.81
C VAL A 176 -14.33 -5.10 17.39
N LYS A 177 -15.40 -5.06 16.58
CA LYS A 177 -16.77 -5.33 17.05
C LYS A 177 -16.97 -6.74 17.61
N ASN A 178 -16.25 -7.75 17.11
CA ASN A 178 -16.49 -9.15 17.47
C ASN A 178 -15.40 -9.75 18.36
N CYS A 179 -14.19 -9.16 18.38
CA CYS A 179 -13.02 -9.72 19.03
C CYS A 179 -12.38 -8.84 20.12
N ALA A 180 -12.84 -7.59 20.31
CA ALA A 180 -12.33 -6.76 21.41
C ALA A 180 -12.82 -7.28 22.77
N MET A 181 -11.90 -7.43 23.73
CA MET A 181 -12.23 -7.79 25.10
C MET A 181 -12.81 -6.60 25.86
N ASN A 182 -13.79 -6.84 26.74
CA ASN A 182 -14.35 -5.80 27.61
C ASN A 182 -13.33 -5.39 28.69
N GLY A 183 -13.24 -4.09 29.01
CA GLY A 183 -12.40 -3.57 30.09
C GLY A 183 -12.08 -2.08 29.96
N LEU A 184 -11.31 -1.54 30.90
CA LEU A 184 -10.85 -0.13 30.90
C LEU A 184 -9.79 0.16 29.82
N ALA A 185 -9.00 -0.84 29.46
CA ALA A 185 -8.01 -0.78 28.39
C ALA A 185 -8.22 -1.99 27.47
N PRO A 186 -9.28 -1.98 26.63
CA PRO A 186 -9.65 -3.13 25.83
C PRO A 186 -8.53 -3.49 24.83
N LEU A 187 -8.27 -4.79 24.70
CA LEU A 187 -7.35 -5.36 23.71
C LEU A 187 -8.13 -6.14 22.65
N VAL A 188 -7.55 -6.29 21.46
CA VAL A 188 -8.15 -6.99 20.33
C VAL A 188 -7.10 -7.71 19.50
N SER A 189 -7.42 -8.93 19.05
CA SER A 189 -6.79 -9.59 17.92
C SER A 189 -7.84 -10.36 17.14
N GLY A 190 -7.74 -10.38 15.80
CA GLY A 190 -8.56 -11.25 14.97
C GLY A 190 -8.40 -11.06 13.47
N HIS A 191 -8.96 -12.01 12.74
CA HIS A 191 -8.90 -12.14 11.28
C HIS A 191 -10.34 -12.27 10.76
N VAL A 192 -10.74 -11.41 9.82
CA VAL A 192 -12.03 -11.50 9.12
C VAL A 192 -11.81 -11.78 7.63
N TRP A 193 -12.52 -12.78 7.09
CA TRP A 193 -12.49 -13.14 5.68
C TRP A 193 -13.79 -12.74 4.98
N PHE A 194 -13.66 -12.43 3.69
CA PHE A 194 -14.78 -12.05 2.82
C PHE A 194 -14.92 -13.02 1.65
N PHE A 195 -16.14 -13.13 1.10
CA PHE A 195 -16.40 -13.99 -0.07
C PHE A 195 -15.61 -13.56 -1.32
N GLY A 196 -15.12 -12.31 -1.38
CA GLY A 196 -14.28 -11.82 -2.47
C GLY A 196 -12.84 -12.36 -2.51
N ASN A 197 -12.49 -13.40 -1.75
CA ASN A 197 -11.11 -13.90 -1.56
C ASN A 197 -10.14 -12.81 -1.10
N TRP A 198 -10.50 -12.14 -0.01
CA TRP A 198 -9.65 -11.19 0.71
C TRP A 198 -10.01 -11.19 2.18
N SER A 199 -9.11 -10.64 2.99
CA SER A 199 -9.27 -10.63 4.43
C SER A 199 -8.57 -9.44 5.10
N VAL A 200 -8.97 -9.14 6.33
CA VAL A 200 -8.36 -8.11 7.18
C VAL A 200 -7.97 -8.73 8.51
N ILE A 201 -6.74 -8.45 8.94
CA ILE A 201 -6.20 -8.85 10.23
C ILE A 201 -5.99 -7.57 11.05
N ALA A 202 -6.39 -7.57 12.32
CA ALA A 202 -6.05 -6.51 13.25
C ALA A 202 -5.56 -7.11 14.58
N GLY A 203 -4.54 -6.52 15.18
CA GLY A 203 -3.90 -7.04 16.38
C GLY A 203 -2.65 -6.26 16.74
N LYS A 204 -1.71 -6.89 17.45
CA LYS A 204 -0.42 -6.31 17.79
C LYS A 204 0.64 -6.65 16.74
N TRP A 205 1.41 -5.65 16.32
CA TRP A 205 2.64 -5.80 15.53
C TRP A 205 3.52 -4.57 15.76
N ARG A 206 4.83 -4.74 15.95
CA ARG A 206 5.74 -3.61 16.15
C ARG A 206 5.92 -2.84 14.85
N CYS A 207 5.65 -1.54 14.85
CA CYS A 207 5.58 -0.77 13.61
C CYS A 207 6.94 -0.61 12.88
N ASP A 208 8.04 -0.84 13.58
CA ASP A 208 9.40 -0.83 13.03
C ASP A 208 9.87 -2.20 12.54
N ASP A 209 9.15 -3.28 12.86
CA ASP A 209 9.50 -4.65 12.46
C ASP A 209 8.95 -4.96 11.05
N GLU A 210 9.77 -5.63 10.25
CA GLU A 210 9.45 -6.10 8.91
C GLU A 210 8.33 -7.15 8.94
N TRP A 211 7.47 -7.18 7.92
CA TRP A 211 6.29 -8.05 7.90
C TRP A 211 6.64 -9.49 7.52
N GLU A 212 6.81 -10.33 8.54
CA GLU A 212 6.87 -11.79 8.40
C GLU A 212 5.56 -12.40 8.91
N LEU A 213 4.65 -12.80 8.01
CA LEU A 213 3.51 -13.63 8.43
C LEU A 213 4.06 -14.85 9.21
N PRO A 214 3.60 -15.12 10.45
CA PRO A 214 3.99 -16.34 11.15
C PRO A 214 3.66 -17.52 10.25
N SER A 215 4.70 -18.23 9.80
CA SER A 215 4.53 -19.43 9.00
C SER A 215 3.62 -20.36 9.77
N THR A 216 2.46 -20.70 9.21
CA THR A 216 1.52 -21.62 9.85
C THR A 216 2.22 -22.97 10.01
N GLY A 217 2.69 -23.24 11.24
CA GLY A 217 3.31 -24.51 11.58
C GLY A 217 2.28 -25.62 11.35
N HIS A 218 2.64 -26.53 10.46
CA HIS A 218 1.99 -27.83 10.32
C HIS A 218 2.47 -28.78 11.42
#